data_AF-A0A3D0N3Z7-F1
#
_entry.id   AF-A0A3D0N3Z7-F1
#
_cell.length_a   1.000
_cell.length_b   1.000
_cell.length_c   1.000
_cell.angle_alpha   90.00
_cell.angle_beta   90.00
_cell.angle_gamma   90.00
#
_symmetry.space_group_name_H-M   'P 1'
#
loop_
_entity.id
_entity.type
_entity.pdbx_description
1 polymer ?
#
loop_
_entity_poly.entity_id
_entity_poly.type
_entity_poly.pdbx_seq_one_letter_code
_entity_poly.pdbx_strand_id
1 'polypeptide(L)' 'MYLQSLTLENFRCYERAELEFRPGLNVILGPNASGKTTLLEAIY' A
#
# COMPACT_ATOMS: atom_id res chain seq x y z
N MET A 1 -13.25 3.53 -10.49
CA MET A 1 -12.13 4.18 -9.77
C MET A 1 -10.87 3.38 -10.05
N TYR A 2 -9.78 4.02 -10.50
CA TYR A 2 -8.49 3.37 -10.74
C TYR A 2 -7.45 4.01 -9.84
N LEU A 3 -6.83 3.21 -8.96
CA LEU A 3 -5.75 3.68 -8.11
C LEU A 3 -4.46 3.65 -8.94
N GLN A 4 -3.85 4.81 -9.18
CA GLN A 4 -2.62 4.93 -9.96
C GLN A 4 -1.38 4.93 -9.06
N SER A 5 -1.45 5.63 -7.93
CA SER A 5 -0.35 5.73 -6.97
C SER A 5 -0.89 5.85 -5.54
N LEU A 6 -0.05 5.47 -4.57
CA LEU A 6 -0.29 5.65 -3.14
C LEU A 6 1.01 6.13 -2.49
N THR A 7 0.90 7.23 -1.74
CA THR A 7 1.97 7.72 -0.87
C THR A 7 1.48 7.70 0.57
N LEU A 8 2.23 7.05 1.45
CA LEU A 8 2.01 7.04 2.90
C LEU A 8 3.15 7.76 3.58
N GLU A 9 2.82 8.62 4.53
CA GLU A 9 3.79 9.32 5.37
C GLU A 9 3.28 9.31 6.81
N ASN A 10 4.10 8.80 7.73
CA ASN A 10 3.78 8.65 9.15
C ASN A 10 2.40 7.98 9.40
N PHE A 11 2.07 6.96 8.62
CA PHE A 11 0.79 6.26 8.67
C PHE A 11 0.94 4.84 9.24
N ARG A 12 0.45 4.65 10.47
CA ARG A 12 0.60 3.42 11.26
C ARG A 12 2.07 2.98 11.33
N CYS A 13 2.42 1.89 10.65
CA CYS A 13 3.76 1.29 10.63
C CYS A 13 4.64 1.81 9.48
N TYR A 14 4.12 2.69 8.62
CA TYR A 14 4.90 3.29 7.54
C TYR A 14 5.39 4.68 7.95
N GLU A 15 6.71 4.84 8.07
CA GLU A 15 7.33 6.17 8.14
C GLU A 15 7.20 6.87 6.78
N ARG A 16 7.55 6.17 5.69
CA ARG A 16 7.29 6.57 4.31
C ARG A 16 7.10 5.35 3.40
N ALA A 17 6.13 5.40 2.51
CA ALA A 17 5.97 4.42 1.43
C ALA A 17 5.42 5.08 0.16
N GLU A 18 5.95 4.68 -1.00
CA GLU A 18 5.51 5.15 -2.32
C GLU A 18 5.29 3.93 -3.21
N LEU A 19 4.11 3.85 -3.82
CA LEU A 19 3.67 2.73 -4.64
C LEU A 19 3.05 3.26 -5.93
N GLU A 20 3.45 2.67 -7.05
CA GLU A 20 2.80 2.85 -8.35
C GLU A 20 2.06 1.58 -8.73
N PHE A 21 0.78 1.71 -9.06
CA PHE A 21 -0.08 0.60 -9.45
C PHE A 21 -0.17 0.51 -10.96
N ARG A 22 -0.15 -0.73 -11.46
CA ARG A 22 -0.33 -1.02 -12.88
C ARG A 22 -1.74 -1.53 -13.16
N PRO A 23 -2.25 -1.37 -14.40
CA PRO A 23 -3.49 -2.02 -14.80
C PRO A 23 -3.42 -3.53 -14.63
N GLY A 24 -4.49 -4.14 -14.14
CA GLY A 24 -4.59 -5.58 -13.91
C GLY A 24 -4.26 -5.96 -12.46
N LEU A 25 -3.52 -7.06 -12.29
CA LEU A 25 -3.24 -7.65 -10.98
C LEU A 25 -1.95 -7.08 -10.37
N ASN A 26 -2.08 -6.49 -9.18
CA ASN A 26 -0.94 -6.11 -8.34
C ASN A 26 -0.93 -7.04 -7.11
N VAL A 27 0.23 -7.64 -6.80
CA VAL A 27 0.36 -8.56 -5.67
C VAL A 27 1.29 -7.95 -4.63
N ILE A 28 0.79 -7.75 -3.41
CA ILE A 28 1.57 -7.25 -2.28
C ILE A 28 2.03 -8.45 -1.44
N LEU A 29 3.35 -8.68 -1.40
CA LEU A 29 3.97 -9.81 -0.71
C LEU A 29 4.79 -9.33 0.50
N GLY A 30 4.85 -10.16 1.54
CA GLY A 30 5.67 -9.89 2.73
C GLY A 30 5.26 -10.72 3.94
N PRO A 31 6.09 -10.76 5.00
CA PRO A 31 5.79 -11.52 6.22
C PRO A 31 4.59 -10.94 6.99
N ASN A 32 4.05 -11.68 7.95
CA ASN A 32 3.01 -11.15 8.85
C ASN A 32 3.50 -9.90 9.59
N ALA A 33 2.57 -9.01 9.92
CA ALA A 33 2.85 -7.71 10.54
C ALA A 33 3.72 -6.73 9.70
N SER A 34 4.01 -7.03 8.43
CA SER A 34 4.78 -6.14 7.54
C SER A 34 4.00 -4.93 6.99
N GLY A 35 2.79 -4.64 7.50
CA GLY A 35 1.98 -3.52 7.02
C GLY A 35 1.14 -3.76 5.77
N LYS A 36 0.92 -5.01 5.33
CA LYS A 36 0.06 -5.30 4.17
C LYS A 36 -1.40 -4.88 4.38
N THR A 37 -1.96 -5.20 5.54
CA THR A 37 -3.33 -4.76 5.90
C THR A 37 -3.40 -3.24 5.99
N THR A 38 -2.39 -2.59 6.56
CA THR A 38 -2.26 -1.13 6.59
C THR A 38 -2.31 -0.51 5.20
N LEU A 39 -1.66 -1.13 4.19
CA LEU A 39 -1.73 -0.63 2.80
C LEU A 39 -3.14 -0.70 2.24
N LEU A 40 -3.87 -1.78 2.50
CA LEU A 40 -5.26 -1.93 2.03
C LEU A 40 -6.20 -0.93 2.74
N GLU A 41 -6.02 -0.74 4.05
CA GLU A 41 -6.79 0.24 4.82
C GLU A 41 -6.52 1.68 4.41
N ALA A 42 -5.36 1.99 3.84
CA ALA A 42 -5.06 3.33 3.35
C ALA A 42 -5.79 3.67 2.03
N ILE A 43 -6.31 2.65 1.33
CA ILE A 43 -7.05 2.80 0.06
C ILE A 43 -8.56 2.86 0.32
N TYR A 44 -9.03 2.32 1.45
CA TYR A 44 -10.43 2.27 1.85
C TYR A 44 -10.85 3.57 2.55
#